data_AF-A0A2V9XVF2-F1
#
_entry.id   AF-A0A2V9XVF2-F1
#
_cell.length_a   1.000
_cell.length_b   1.000
_cell.length_c   1.000
_cell.angle_alpha   90.00
_cell.angle_beta   90.00
_cell.angle_gamma   90.00
#
_symmetry.space_group_name_H-M   'P 1'
#
loop_
_entity.id
_entity.type
_entity.pdbx_description
1 polymer ?
#
loop_
_entity_poly.entity_id
_entity_poly.type
_entity_poly.pdbx_seq_one_letter_code
_entity_poly.pdbx_strand_id
1 'polypeptide(L)' 'VVELLRRDARNLYVRGIDMLDGTPLLDLKPYLSSIPQDKLRRGWLGEAEARAHK' A
#
# COMPACT_ATOMS: atom_id res chain seq x y z
N VAL A 1 -0.94 0.20 2.80
CA VAL A 1 -1.27 1.58 3.24
C VAL A 1 -0.14 2.03 4.14
N VAL A 2 0.32 3.27 4.03
CA VAL A 2 1.46 3.80 4.80
C VAL A 2 1.06 5.06 5.53
N GLU A 3 1.80 5.39 6.58
CA GLU A 3 1.63 6.63 7.33
C GLU A 3 2.58 7.70 6.79
N LEU A 4 2.04 8.87 6.43
CA LEU A 4 2.85 10.04 6.08
C LEU A 4 3.29 10.77 7.34
N LEU A 5 4.60 10.80 7.60
CA LEU A 5 5.18 11.48 8.75
C LEU A 5 5.50 12.94 8.44
N ARG A 6 6.10 13.20 7.26
CA ARG A 6 6.50 14.55 6.83
C ARG A 6 6.61 14.63 5.31
N ARG A 7 6.36 15.81 4.74
CA ARG A 7 6.68 16.16 3.36
C ARG A 7 7.78 17.21 3.32
N ASP A 8 8.73 17.03 2.41
CA ASP A 8 9.82 17.96 2.13
C ASP A 8 9.96 18.15 0.62
N ALA A 9 9.28 19.17 0.09
CA ALA A 9 9.11 19.39 -1.34
C ALA A 9 8.60 18.13 -2.09
N ARG A 10 9.53 17.38 -2.71
CA ARG A 10 9.30 16.16 -3.50
C ARG A 10 9.55 14.86 -2.72
N ASN A 11 10.10 14.95 -1.50
CA ASN A 11 10.39 13.82 -0.64
C ASN A 11 9.26 13.61 0.37
N LEU A 12 8.81 12.37 0.52
CA LEU A 12 7.82 11.96 1.52
C LEU A 12 8.49 11.00 2.51
N TYR A 13 8.47 11.37 3.78
CA TYR A 13 8.95 10.53 4.88
C TYR A 13 7.76 9.75 5.42
N VAL A 14 7.84 8.42 5.38
CA VAL A 14 6.71 7.55 5.67
C VAL A 14 7.13 6.40 6.60
N ARG A 15 6.15 5.77 7.25
CA ARG A 15 6.31 4.58 8.09
C ARG A 15 5.39 3.45 7.60
N GLY A 16 5.84 2.21 7.74
CA GLY A 16 5.07 1.01 7.40
C GLY A 16 5.19 0.56 5.94
N ILE A 17 6.36 0.78 5.32
CA ILE A 17 6.70 0.21 4.01
C ILE A 17 7.43 -1.12 4.21
N ASP A 18 7.13 -2.08 3.34
CA ASP A 18 7.71 -3.42 3.24
C ASP A 18 8.43 -3.65 1.88
N MET A 19 8.91 -2.57 1.27
CA MET A 19 9.63 -2.58 -0.01
C MET A 19 11.14 -2.48 0.19
N LEU A 20 11.91 -3.06 -0.73
CA LEU A 20 13.36 -2.94 -0.75
C LEU A 20 13.79 -1.52 -1.14
N ASP A 21 15.00 -1.14 -0.73
CA ASP A 21 15.58 0.13 -1.17
C ASP A 21 15.70 0.18 -2.70
N GLY A 22 15.42 1.35 -3.28
CA GLY A 22 15.38 1.56 -4.73
C GLY A 22 14.13 1.03 -5.46
N THR A 23 13.13 0.47 -4.75
CA THR A 23 11.88 0.00 -5.39
C THR A 23 11.16 1.15 -6.11
N PRO A 24 10.90 1.06 -7.44
CA PRO A 24 10.21 2.11 -8.19
C PRO A 24 8.77 2.30 -7.74
N LEU A 25 8.35 3.57 -7.57
CA LEU A 25 6.96 3.93 -7.31
C LEU A 25 6.22 4.24 -8.61
N LEU A 26 5.04 3.64 -8.79
CA LEU A 26 4.20 3.85 -9.96
C LEU A 26 3.15 4.95 -9.77
N ASP A 27 2.59 5.08 -8.56
CA ASP A 27 1.45 5.96 -8.27
C ASP A 27 1.31 6.23 -6.77
N LEU A 28 0.71 7.35 -6.39
CA LEU A 28 0.41 7.73 -5.01
C LEU A 28 -1.01 8.30 -4.93
N LYS A 29 -1.80 7.78 -3.99
CA LYS A 29 -3.19 8.20 -3.75
C LYS A 29 -3.44 8.51 -2.28
N PRO A 30 -4.31 9.49 -1.96
CA PRO A 30 -4.70 9.74 -0.58
C PRO A 30 -5.48 8.54 -0.04
N TYR A 31 -5.26 8.22 1.24
CA TYR A 31 -6.06 7.23 1.94
C TYR A 31 -7.38 7.87 2.37
N LEU A 32 -8.50 7.42 1.78
CA LEU A 32 -9.83 7.92 2.08
C LEU A 32 -10.49 7.05 3.16
N SER A 33 -10.99 7.67 4.23
CA SER A 33 -11.66 6.98 5.34
C SER A 33 -13.08 6.50 5.03
N SER A 34 -13.58 6.76 3.81
CA SER A 34 -14.96 6.45 3.42
C SER A 34 -15.22 4.98 3.10
N ILE A 35 -14.16 4.16 2.97
CA ILE A 35 -14.28 2.72 2.70
C ILE A 35 -13.80 1.94 3.93
N PRO A 36 -14.71 1.22 4.62
CA PRO A 36 -14.34 0.32 5.71
C PRO A 36 -13.35 -0.76 5.24
N GLN A 37 -12.32 -1.05 6.03
CA GLN A 37 -11.26 -2.02 5.67
C GLN A 37 -11.81 -3.42 5.41
N ASP A 38 -12.84 -3.83 6.16
CA ASP A 38 -13.54 -5.11 6.03
C ASP A 38 -14.27 -5.26 4.68
N LYS A 39 -14.54 -4.16 3.98
CA LYS A 39 -15.17 -4.15 2.66
C LYS A 39 -14.18 -4.12 1.49
N LEU A 40 -12.88 -4.02 1.77
CA LEU A 40 -11.86 -4.00 0.73
C LEU A 40 -11.71 -5.39 0.09
N ARG A 41 -11.85 -5.45 -1.24
CA ARG A 41 -11.62 -6.68 -2.01
C ARG A 41 -10.15 -6.76 -2.39
N ARG A 42 -9.47 -7.85 -2.02
CA ARG A 42 -8.04 -8.08 -2.35
C ARG A 42 -7.80 -8.50 -3.81
N GLY A 43 -8.87 -8.79 -4.57
CA GLY A 43 -8.79 -9.14 -5.98
C GLY A 43 -7.82 -10.30 -6.28
N TRP A 44 -7.05 -10.15 -7.35
CA TRP A 44 -6.13 -11.16 -7.89
C TRP A 44 -5.06 -11.62 -6.88
N LEU A 45 -4.67 -10.80 -5.91
CA LEU A 45 -3.70 -11.18 -4.88
C LEU A 45 -4.27 -12.24 -3.95
N GLY A 46 -5.53 -12.08 -3.52
CA GLY A 46 -6.20 -13.09 -2.71
C GLY A 46 -6.35 -14.43 -3.45
N GLU A 47 -6.58 -14.38 -4.76
CA GLU A 47 -6.61 -15.59 -5.60
C GLU A 47 -5.22 -16.25 -5.73
N ALA A 48 -4.16 -15.45 -5.84
CA ALA A 48 -2.79 -15.94 -5.94
C ALA A 48 -2.34 -16.66 -4.66
N GLU A 49 -2.61 -16.08 -3.48
CA GLU A 49 -2.33 -16.72 -2.19
C GLU A 49 -3.08 -18.04 -2.02
N ALA A 50 -4.36 -18.10 -2.40
CA ALA A 50 -5.15 -19.32 -2.32
C ALA A 50 -4.59 -20.46 -3.20
N ARG A 51 -3.99 -20.13 -4.35
CA ARG A 51 -3.30 -21.11 -5.20
C ARG A 51 -2.00 -21.60 -4.58
N ALA A 52 -1.28 -20.76 -3.86
CA ALA A 52 -0.01 -21.10 -3.22
C ALA A 52 -0.15 -21.95 -1.95
N HIS A 53 -1.36 -22.11 -1.42
CA HIS A 53 -1.67 -22.95 -0.26
C HIS A 53 -2.36 -24.28 -0.61
N LYS A 54 -2.45 -24.61 -1.90
CA LYS A 54 -2.77 -25.95 -2.40
C LYS A 54 -1.49 -26.66 -2.82
#